data_AF-A0AAF0EBZ4-F1
#
_entry.id   AF-A0AAF0EBZ4-F1
#
_cell.length_a   1.000
_cell.length_b   1.000
_cell.length_c   1.000
_cell.angle_alpha   90.00
_cell.angle_beta   90.00
_cell.angle_gamma   90.00
#
_symmetry.space_group_name_H-M   'P 1'
#
loop_
_entity.id
_entity.type
_entity.pdbx_description
1 polymer ?
#
loop_
_entity_poly.entity_id
_entity_poly.type
_entity_poly.pdbx_seq_one_letter_code
_entity_poly.pdbx_strand_id
1 'polypeptide(L)'
;MAKSLRSSSKLAARNRKRYTETSDYAVTAAARLQQVSDRLRQRMNQPKLSELEAAQNDEAGDEAMETADTAETGTMQVDGSEESAPRKISTSAPRGSRKELWRKKRGLSMHRKSSSKSGRAKRRR
;
A
#
# COMPACT_ATOMS: atom_id res chain seq x y z
N MET A 1 -33.00 -37.23 20.79
CA MET A 1 -31.67 -36.61 21.01
C MET A 1 -31.56 -35.31 20.22
N ALA A 2 -31.06 -34.24 20.84
CA ALA A 2 -30.85 -32.97 20.13
C ALA A 2 -29.68 -33.07 19.14
N LYS A 3 -29.75 -32.32 18.03
CA LYS A 3 -28.68 -32.26 17.04
C LYS A 3 -27.55 -31.34 17.51
N SER A 4 -26.31 -31.83 17.45
CA SER A 4 -25.10 -31.03 17.74
C SER A 4 -24.98 -29.80 16.82
N LEU A 5 -24.29 -28.76 17.28
CA LEU A 5 -23.99 -27.56 16.49
C LEU A 5 -23.27 -27.87 15.18
N ARG A 6 -22.39 -28.87 15.19
CA ARG A 6 -21.62 -29.35 14.04
C ARG A 6 -22.30 -30.48 13.25
N SER A 7 -23.56 -30.80 13.56
CA SER A 7 -24.28 -31.83 12.81
C SER A 7 -24.45 -31.41 11.35
N SER A 8 -24.20 -32.34 10.43
CA SER A 8 -24.22 -32.10 8.99
C SER A 8 -25.56 -31.50 8.53
N SER A 9 -26.68 -32.06 8.99
CA SER A 9 -28.02 -31.53 8.66
C SER A 9 -28.24 -30.08 9.10
N LYS A 10 -27.70 -29.68 10.26
CA LYS A 10 -27.81 -28.30 10.78
C LYS A 10 -26.90 -27.35 10.00
N LEU A 11 -25.68 -27.78 9.65
CA LEU A 11 -24.76 -27.00 8.82
C LEU A 11 -25.33 -26.80 7.41
N ALA A 12 -25.85 -27.84 6.77
CA ALA A 12 -26.46 -27.75 5.45
C ALA A 12 -27.64 -26.75 5.42
N ALA A 13 -28.50 -26.78 6.43
CA ALA A 13 -29.60 -25.81 6.56
C ALA A 13 -29.10 -24.37 6.74
N ARG A 14 -28.04 -24.15 7.55
CA ARG A 14 -27.44 -22.82 7.71
C ARG A 14 -26.78 -22.33 6.44
N ASN A 15 -26.08 -23.19 5.72
CA ASN A 15 -25.41 -22.84 4.47
C ASN A 15 -26.44 -22.42 3.41
N ARG A 16 -27.56 -23.15 3.31
CA ARG A 16 -28.67 -22.77 2.42
C ARG A 16 -29.20 -21.37 2.75
N LYS A 17 -29.37 -21.05 4.04
CA LYS A 17 -29.82 -19.72 4.47
C LYS A 17 -28.80 -18.60 4.21
N ARG A 18 -27.51 -18.89 4.11
CA ARG A 18 -26.45 -17.88 4.01
C ARG A 18 -25.97 -17.62 2.59
N TYR A 19 -25.94 -18.65 1.76
CA TYR A 19 -25.24 -18.62 0.48
C TYR A 19 -26.16 -18.77 -0.73
N THR A 20 -27.47 -18.89 -0.53
CA THR A 20 -28.42 -18.78 -1.65
C THR A 20 -28.60 -17.31 -1.98
N GLU A 21 -28.53 -16.97 -3.27
CA GLU A 21 -28.56 -15.58 -3.75
C GLU A 21 -29.84 -14.84 -3.34
N THR A 22 -30.95 -15.57 -3.24
CA THR A 22 -32.26 -15.05 -2.86
C THR A 22 -32.48 -15.00 -1.33
N SER A 23 -31.51 -15.39 -0.52
CA SER A 23 -31.67 -15.36 0.94
C SER A 23 -31.48 -13.96 1.52
N ASP A 24 -32.30 -13.60 2.51
CA ASP A 24 -32.20 -12.33 3.22
C ASP A 24 -30.80 -12.07 3.79
N TYR A 25 -30.09 -13.12 4.22
CA TYR A 25 -28.72 -13.01 4.72
C TYR A 25 -27.75 -12.57 3.62
N ALA A 26 -27.84 -13.16 2.43
CA ALA A 26 -27.00 -12.79 1.30
C ALA A 26 -27.32 -11.37 0.81
N VAL A 27 -28.60 -11.04 0.66
CA VAL A 27 -29.07 -9.73 0.21
C VAL A 27 -28.63 -8.61 1.16
N THR A 28 -28.86 -8.78 2.47
CA THR A 28 -28.47 -7.77 3.46
C THR A 28 -26.96 -7.63 3.60
N ALA A 29 -26.20 -8.71 3.42
CA ALA A 29 -24.73 -8.63 3.40
C ALA A 29 -24.24 -7.86 2.17
N ALA A 30 -24.79 -8.14 0.98
CA ALA A 30 -24.46 -7.43 -0.25
C ALA A 30 -24.77 -5.93 -0.16
N ALA A 31 -25.96 -5.57 0.35
CA ALA A 31 -26.36 -4.17 0.53
C ALA A 31 -25.39 -3.41 1.45
N ARG A 32 -24.96 -4.01 2.57
CA ARG A 32 -23.98 -3.39 3.47
C ARG A 32 -22.62 -3.19 2.78
N LEU A 33 -22.17 -4.16 1.98
CA LEU A 33 -20.92 -4.04 1.24
C LEU A 33 -20.97 -2.91 0.20
N GLN A 34 -22.10 -2.75 -0.49
CA GLN A 34 -22.33 -1.64 -1.43
C GLN A 34 -22.26 -0.29 -0.70
N GLN A 35 -23.00 -0.13 0.39
CA GLN A 35 -22.99 1.10 1.21
C GLN A 35 -21.57 1.49 1.67
N VAL A 36 -20.79 0.51 2.13
CA VAL A 36 -19.40 0.74 2.54
C VAL A 36 -18.54 1.16 1.34
N SER A 37 -18.71 0.50 0.19
CA SER A 37 -17.98 0.84 -1.02
C SER A 37 -18.29 2.25 -1.52
N ASP A 38 -19.56 2.67 -1.46
CA ASP A 38 -19.99 4.01 -1.87
C ASP A 38 -19.44 5.07 -0.92
N ARG A 39 -19.47 4.82 0.39
CA ARG A 39 -18.85 5.70 1.39
C ARG A 39 -17.34 5.84 1.18
N LEU A 40 -16.65 4.76 0.80
CA LEU A 40 -15.23 4.81 0.49
C LEU A 40 -14.96 5.63 -0.77
N ARG A 41 -15.74 5.45 -1.84
CA ARG A 41 -15.64 6.26 -3.06
C ARG A 41 -15.86 7.75 -2.79
N GLN A 42 -16.85 8.09 -1.96
CA GLN A 42 -17.08 9.46 -1.53
C GLN A 42 -15.88 10.03 -0.77
N ARG A 43 -15.32 9.26 0.17
CA ARG A 43 -14.13 9.66 0.95
C ARG A 43 -12.84 9.76 0.14
N MET A 44 -12.71 9.04 -0.98
CA MET A 44 -11.54 9.16 -1.86
C MET A 44 -11.52 10.49 -2.62
N ASN A 45 -12.69 11.04 -2.93
CA ASN A 45 -12.81 12.30 -3.66
C ASN A 45 -12.86 13.52 -2.72
N GLN A 46 -13.02 13.30 -1.42
CA GLN A 46 -12.98 14.35 -0.41
C GLN A 46 -11.59 14.42 0.21
N PRO A 47 -11.02 15.62 0.42
CA PRO A 47 -9.78 15.76 1.16
C PRO A 47 -9.96 15.18 2.58
N LYS A 48 -8.90 14.64 3.14
CA LYS A 48 -8.99 14.12 4.52
C LYS A 48 -9.31 15.29 5.43
N LEU A 49 -10.20 15.09 6.41
CA LEU A 49 -10.53 16.13 7.38
C LEU A 49 -9.28 16.69 8.09
N SER A 50 -8.26 15.85 8.31
CA SER A 50 -6.97 16.27 8.86
C SER A 50 -6.18 17.24 7.95
N GLU A 51 -6.36 17.17 6.65
CA GLU A 51 -5.74 18.10 5.67
C GLU A 51 -6.53 19.41 5.62
N LEU A 52 -7.85 19.37 5.81
CA LEU A 52 -8.69 20.57 5.91
C LEU A 52 -8.50 21.33 7.23
N GLU A 53 -8.37 20.62 8.35
CA GLU A 53 -8.09 21.24 9.67
C GLU A 53 -6.69 21.87 9.71
N ALA A 54 -5.71 21.32 8.99
CA ALA A 54 -4.40 21.93 8.82
C ALA A 54 -4.47 23.23 7.99
N ALA A 55 -5.15 23.18 6.83
CA ALA A 55 -5.31 24.35 5.96
C ALA A 55 -6.08 25.50 6.63
N GLN A 56 -7.07 25.19 7.46
CA GLN A 56 -7.84 26.21 8.18
C GLN A 56 -7.05 26.86 9.34
N ASN A 57 -6.01 26.19 9.84
CA ASN A 57 -5.12 26.74 10.87
C ASN A 57 -3.99 27.58 10.25
N ASP A 58 -3.58 27.28 9.01
CA ASP A 58 -2.59 28.07 8.27
C ASP A 58 -3.17 29.37 7.71
N GLU A 59 -4.47 29.41 7.33
CA GLU A 59 -5.15 30.63 6.84
C GLU A 59 -5.37 31.70 7.94
N ALA A 60 -5.21 31.33 9.22
CA ALA A 60 -5.24 32.29 10.34
C ALA A 60 -3.85 32.84 10.71
N GLY A 61 -2.79 32.42 10.01
CA GLY A 61 -1.40 32.73 10.34
C GLY A 61 -0.64 33.63 9.35
N ASP A 62 -1.24 34.02 8.22
CA ASP A 62 -0.51 34.62 7.09
C ASP A 62 -0.71 36.14 6.89
N GLU A 63 -1.07 36.89 7.94
CA GLU A 63 -1.13 38.37 7.91
C GLU A 63 -0.19 39.05 8.94
N ALA A 64 0.87 38.38 9.41
CA ALA A 64 1.76 39.00 10.40
C ALA A 64 3.22 38.56 10.32
N MET A 65 3.83 38.48 9.13
CA MET A 65 5.30 38.52 9.06
C MET A 65 5.83 38.95 7.67
N GLU A 66 5.33 40.07 7.15
CA GLU A 66 6.05 40.81 6.12
C GLU A 66 6.68 42.05 6.76
N THR A 67 7.99 42.21 6.58
CA THR A 67 8.91 43.33 6.91
C THR A 67 9.88 43.13 8.10
N ALA A 68 11.15 43.47 7.81
CA ALA A 68 12.39 43.36 8.58
C ALA A 68 13.05 41.96 8.56
N ASP A 69 14.27 41.75 8.07
CA ASP A 69 15.32 42.70 7.73
C ASP A 69 16.39 42.03 6.85
N THR A 70 17.25 42.88 6.32
CA THR A 70 18.06 42.72 5.13
C THR A 70 19.46 42.14 5.46
N ALA A 71 19.98 41.32 4.53
CA ALA A 71 21.40 41.07 4.24
C ALA A 71 22.30 40.43 5.32
N GLU A 72 22.85 39.24 5.01
CA GLU A 72 24.31 39.09 4.86
C GLU A 72 24.65 37.89 3.97
N THR A 73 25.42 38.19 2.93
CA THR A 73 25.93 37.30 1.89
C THR A 73 27.15 36.53 2.40
N GLY A 74 26.98 35.25 2.73
CA GLY A 74 28.09 34.33 3.01
C GLY A 74 28.65 33.72 1.73
N THR A 75 29.59 34.39 1.07
CA THR A 75 30.35 33.85 -0.06
C THR A 75 31.45 32.91 0.45
N MET A 76 31.28 31.58 0.31
CA MET A 76 32.37 30.63 0.51
C MET A 76 33.15 30.44 -0.80
N GLN A 77 34.38 30.96 -0.84
CA GLN A 77 35.39 30.62 -1.85
C GLN A 77 35.75 29.12 -1.75
N VAL A 78 35.75 28.42 -2.88
CA VAL A 78 36.46 27.14 -3.06
C VAL A 78 37.46 27.34 -4.19
N ASP A 79 38.72 27.56 -3.82
CA ASP A 79 39.86 27.53 -4.73
C ASP A 79 40.26 26.06 -4.98
N GLY A 80 40.36 25.67 -6.26
CA GLY A 80 40.85 24.34 -6.65
C GLY A 80 40.34 23.88 -8.01
N SER A 81 40.87 24.50 -9.07
CA SER A 81 40.71 24.09 -10.46
C SER A 81 41.15 22.65 -10.72
N GLU A 82 40.28 21.83 -11.33
CA GLU A 82 40.69 20.86 -12.36
C GLU A 82 39.47 20.47 -13.21
N GLU A 83 39.55 20.81 -14.50
CA GLU A 83 38.54 20.53 -15.53
C GLU A 83 38.44 19.01 -15.77
N SER A 84 37.47 18.37 -15.15
CA SER A 84 36.96 17.08 -15.60
C SER A 84 35.47 17.24 -15.85
N ALA A 85 35.04 17.12 -17.11
CA ALA A 85 33.64 17.18 -17.51
C ALA A 85 32.77 16.40 -16.51
N PRO A 86 31.63 16.94 -16.06
CA PRO A 86 30.86 16.33 -14.99
C PRO A 86 30.40 14.95 -15.45
N ARG A 87 31.04 13.90 -14.94
CA ARG A 87 30.58 12.53 -15.15
C ARG A 87 29.14 12.51 -14.67
N LYS A 88 28.20 12.15 -15.54
CA LYS A 88 26.79 12.00 -15.16
C LYS A 88 26.72 10.94 -14.06
N ILE A 89 26.69 11.37 -12.80
CA ILE A 89 26.52 10.48 -11.65
C ILE A 89 25.06 10.04 -11.72
N SER A 90 24.83 8.83 -12.22
CA SER A 90 23.52 8.22 -12.16
C SER A 90 23.20 7.92 -10.69
N THR A 91 22.40 8.78 -10.06
CA THR A 91 21.90 8.58 -8.70
C THR A 91 20.85 7.46 -8.62
N SER A 92 20.39 6.95 -9.77
CA SER A 92 19.56 5.76 -9.85
C SER A 92 20.41 4.49 -9.77
N ALA A 93 21.04 4.26 -8.62
CA ALA A 93 21.53 2.92 -8.31
C ALA A 93 20.33 1.95 -8.26
N PRO A 94 20.47 0.69 -8.70
CA PRO A 94 19.39 -0.28 -8.63
C PRO A 94 18.97 -0.43 -7.16
N ARG A 95 17.68 -0.15 -6.88
CA ARG A 95 17.04 -0.40 -5.58
C ARG A 95 16.83 -1.90 -5.39
N GLY A 96 17.93 -2.65 -5.44
CA GLY A 96 17.92 -4.10 -5.27
C GLY A 96 17.39 -4.45 -3.88
N SER A 97 16.56 -5.49 -3.80
CA SER A 97 16.12 -6.01 -2.51
C SER A 97 17.32 -6.53 -1.71
N ARG A 98 17.30 -6.42 -0.38
CA ARG A 98 18.36 -6.99 0.49
C ARG A 98 18.64 -8.47 0.19
N LYS A 99 17.60 -9.21 -0.23
CA LYS A 99 17.70 -10.60 -0.65
C LYS A 99 18.51 -10.79 -1.93
N GLU A 100 18.39 -9.88 -2.88
CA GLU A 100 19.15 -9.90 -4.14
C GLU A 100 20.62 -9.63 -3.89
N LEU A 101 20.93 -8.65 -3.05
CA LEU A 101 22.31 -8.35 -2.62
C LEU A 101 22.94 -9.54 -1.90
N TRP A 102 22.21 -10.18 -0.97
CA TRP A 102 22.70 -11.37 -0.26
C TRP A 102 22.94 -12.56 -1.20
N ARG A 103 22.04 -12.79 -2.16
CA ARG A 103 22.21 -13.86 -3.16
C ARG A 103 23.38 -13.58 -4.10
N LYS A 104 23.50 -12.35 -4.61
CA LYS A 104 24.61 -11.93 -5.47
C LYS A 104 25.95 -12.08 -4.75
N LYS A 105 26.05 -11.64 -3.49
CA LYS A 105 27.25 -11.79 -2.65
C LYS A 105 27.64 -13.25 -2.41
N ARG A 106 26.69 -14.18 -2.47
CA ARG A 106 26.93 -15.62 -2.28
C ARG A 106 26.91 -16.43 -3.59
N GLY A 107 26.85 -15.78 -4.75
CA GLY A 107 26.81 -16.47 -6.05
C GLY A 107 25.53 -17.30 -6.29
N LEU A 108 24.45 -17.07 -5.52
CA LEU A 108 23.18 -17.76 -5.74
C LEU A 108 22.37 -17.05 -6.84
N SER A 109 21.71 -17.84 -7.69
CA SER A 109 20.84 -17.31 -8.75
C SER A 109 19.64 -16.54 -8.18
N MET A 110 19.27 -15.44 -8.83
CA MET A 110 18.08 -14.67 -8.46
C MET A 110 16.79 -15.48 -8.68
N HIS A 111 16.74 -16.24 -9.76
CA HIS A 111 15.62 -17.13 -10.08
C HIS A 111 15.78 -18.49 -9.37
N ARG A 112 14.71 -19.01 -8.76
CA ARG A 112 14.70 -20.41 -8.31
C ARG A 112 14.70 -21.28 -9.56
N LYS A 113 15.58 -22.28 -9.67
CA LYS A 113 15.50 -23.26 -10.76
C LYS A 113 14.09 -23.86 -10.71
N SER A 114 13.28 -23.65 -11.75
CA SER A 114 11.92 -24.17 -11.81
C SER A 114 12.03 -25.69 -11.76
N SER A 115 11.63 -26.30 -10.64
CA SER A 115 11.54 -27.75 -10.62
C SER A 115 10.40 -28.14 -11.56
N SER A 116 10.68 -29.04 -12.51
CA SER A 116 9.73 -29.52 -13.53
C SER A 116 8.46 -30.19 -12.97
N LYS A 117 8.32 -30.22 -11.64
CA LYS A 117 7.24 -30.85 -10.88
C LYS A 117 6.47 -29.87 -9.98
N SER A 118 6.81 -28.58 -9.98
CA SER A 118 6.20 -27.56 -9.09
C SER A 118 4.73 -27.19 -9.39
N GLY A 119 4.11 -27.81 -10.39
CA GLY A 119 2.69 -27.61 -10.73
C GLY A 119 1.90 -28.90 -11.00
N ARG A 120 2.49 -30.09 -10.79
CA ARG A 120 1.73 -31.34 -10.99
C ARG A 120 0.90 -31.63 -9.75
N ALA A 121 -0.42 -31.50 -9.90
CA ALA A 121 -1.38 -31.87 -8.86
C ALA A 121 -1.12 -33.32 -8.42
N LYS A 122 -0.82 -33.51 -7.12
CA LYS A 122 -0.68 -34.83 -6.51
C LYS A 122 -2.06 -35.49 -6.57
N ARG A 123 -2.26 -36.43 -7.51
CA ARG A 123 -3.49 -37.23 -7.59
C ARG A 123 -3.67 -37.91 -6.23
N ARG A 124 -4.68 -37.47 -5.47
CA ARG A 124 -5.14 -38.17 -4.28
C ARG A 124 -5.86 -39.43 -4.79
N ARG A 125 -5.30 -40.60 -4.47
CA ARG A 125 -6.02 -41.87 -4.56
C ARG A 125 -6.87 -42.02 -3.31
#